data_AF-A0A3B5LMI9-F1
#
_entry.id   AF-A0A3B5LMI9-F1
#
_cell.length_a   1.000
_cell.length_b   1.000
_cell.length_c   1.000
_cell.angle_alpha   90.00
_cell.angle_beta   90.00
_cell.angle_gamma   90.00
#
_symmetry.space_group_name_H-M   'P 1'
#
loop_
_entity.id
_entity.type
_entity.pdbx_description
1 polymer ?
#
loop_
_entity_poly.entity_id
_entity_poly.type
_entity_poly.pdbx_seq_one_letter_code
_entity_poly.pdbx_strand_id
1 'polypeptide(L)'
;LILFMEKFHGHCYRYFSRRHTWEDAEKDCREHSGHLASIHTAAEQNFIRGGWRSHDNTWIGLNDRTVEDDFQWTDKTDLVRKQLLLTSRPDNFFAGGEDCVVMIAHENGKWNDVPCNYNLPYVCKKGTGESPGLQYEAALSRMEEKFIKFKE
;
A
#
# COMPACT_ATOMS: atom_id res chain seq x y z
N LEU A 1 13.98 -10.89 16.38
CA LEU A 1 13.69 -10.24 15.09
C LEU A 1 12.21 -9.88 15.07
N ILE A 2 11.90 -8.59 14.98
CA ILE A 2 10.56 -8.03 15.21
C ILE A 2 9.69 -8.36 13.99
N LEU A 3 8.74 -9.28 14.16
CA LEU A 3 7.78 -9.77 13.16
C LEU A 3 6.44 -9.02 13.25
N PHE A 4 6.43 -7.75 13.65
CA PHE A 4 5.17 -7.03 13.86
C PHE A 4 4.78 -6.22 12.61
N MET A 5 3.54 -6.42 12.17
CA MET A 5 2.90 -5.52 11.21
C MET A 5 2.69 -4.17 11.88
N GLU A 6 3.05 -3.09 11.20
CA GLU A 6 2.84 -1.73 11.69
C GLU A 6 1.41 -1.27 11.37
N LYS A 7 0.73 -0.67 12.36
CA LYS A 7 -0.65 -0.19 12.20
C LYS A 7 -0.66 1.27 11.80
N PHE A 8 -1.44 1.60 10.77
CA PHE A 8 -1.71 2.97 10.36
C PHE A 8 -3.12 3.09 9.80
N HIS A 9 -3.93 3.98 10.38
CA HIS A 9 -5.29 4.32 9.93
C HIS A 9 -6.16 3.12 9.51
N GLY A 10 -6.43 2.19 10.44
CA GLY A 10 -7.31 1.04 10.19
C GLY A 10 -6.70 -0.06 9.32
N HIS A 11 -5.41 0.01 9.02
CA HIS A 11 -4.69 -0.98 8.23
C HIS A 11 -3.41 -1.43 8.93
N CYS A 12 -2.98 -2.64 8.60
CA CYS A 12 -1.71 -3.23 8.99
C CYS A 12 -0.79 -3.31 7.76
N TYR A 13 0.46 -2.92 7.93
CA TYR A 13 1.47 -2.91 6.88
C TYR A 13 2.65 -3.78 7.28
N ARG A 14 3.26 -4.44 6.30
CA ARG A 14 4.47 -5.23 6.53
C ARG A 14 5.41 -5.11 5.35
N TYR A 15 6.63 -4.68 5.63
CA TYR A 15 7.72 -4.74 4.68
C TYR A 15 8.38 -6.11 4.69
N PHE A 16 8.70 -6.61 3.51
CA PHE A 16 9.47 -7.82 3.30
C PHE A 16 10.76 -7.45 2.55
N SER A 17 11.91 -7.69 3.18
CA SER A 17 13.22 -7.43 2.58
C SER A 17 13.66 -8.50 1.56
N ARG A 18 13.01 -9.67 1.58
CA ARG A 18 13.18 -10.67 0.52
C ARG A 18 12.66 -10.12 -0.79
N ARG A 19 13.28 -10.55 -1.89
CA ARG A 19 13.04 -10.00 -3.22
C ARG A 19 12.18 -10.97 -4.03
N HIS A 20 11.16 -10.44 -4.68
CA HIS A 20 10.24 -11.19 -5.55
C HIS A 20 9.92 -10.39 -6.81
N THR A 21 9.50 -11.12 -7.86
CA THR A 21 8.74 -10.51 -8.95
C THR A 21 7.48 -9.86 -8.40
N TRP A 22 6.89 -8.92 -9.14
CA TRP A 22 5.70 -8.23 -8.68
C TRP A 22 4.54 -9.21 -8.42
N GLU A 23 4.32 -10.19 -9.31
CA GLU A 23 3.29 -11.21 -9.13
C GLU A 23 3.55 -12.12 -7.92
N ASP A 24 4.79 -12.55 -7.69
CA ASP A 24 5.13 -13.37 -6.53
C ASP A 24 4.97 -12.58 -5.22
N ALA A 25 5.29 -11.28 -5.23
CA ALA A 25 5.09 -10.40 -4.09
C ALA A 25 3.61 -10.22 -3.76
N GLU A 26 2.76 -9.97 -4.76
CA GLU A 26 1.30 -9.92 -4.60
C GLU A 26 0.73 -11.25 -4.09
N LYS A 27 1.21 -12.37 -4.63
CA LYS A 27 0.82 -13.71 -4.16
C LYS A 27 1.16 -13.90 -2.67
N ASP A 28 2.37 -13.54 -2.26
CA ASP A 28 2.78 -13.65 -0.86
C ASP A 28 1.96 -12.71 0.05
N CYS A 29 1.61 -11.50 -0.40
CA CYS A 29 0.69 -10.64 0.36
C CYS A 29 -0.70 -11.27 0.52
N ARG A 30 -1.24 -11.92 -0.52
CA ARG A 30 -2.53 -12.64 -0.46
C ARG A 30 -2.50 -13.82 0.50
N GLU A 31 -1.39 -14.56 0.56
CA GLU A 31 -1.19 -15.64 1.53
C GLU A 31 -1.26 -15.12 2.99
N HIS A 32 -0.99 -13.83 3.21
CA HIS A 32 -1.12 -13.15 4.50
C HIS A 32 -2.44 -12.36 4.67
N SER A 33 -3.46 -12.67 3.85
CA SER A 33 -4.78 -12.01 3.85
C SER A 33 -4.71 -10.50 3.61
N GLY A 34 -3.79 -10.09 2.74
CA GLY A 34 -3.63 -8.72 2.29
C GLY A 34 -3.33 -8.65 0.80
N HIS A 35 -2.87 -7.49 0.38
CA HIS A 35 -2.43 -7.21 -0.98
C HIS A 35 -1.13 -6.42 -0.92
N LEU A 36 -0.41 -6.28 -2.03
CA LEU A 36 0.57 -5.21 -2.15
C LEU A 36 -0.10 -3.86 -1.79
N ALA A 37 0.65 -2.99 -1.11
CA ALA A 37 0.05 -1.81 -0.54
C ALA A 37 -0.52 -0.85 -1.60
N SER A 38 -1.80 -0.53 -1.45
CA SER A 38 -2.43 0.66 -2.02
C SER A 38 -2.06 1.91 -1.23
N ILE A 39 -1.96 3.07 -1.87
CA ILE A 39 -1.67 4.35 -1.20
C ILE A 39 -2.69 5.42 -1.64
N HIS A 40 -3.43 5.98 -0.69
CA HIS A 40 -4.53 6.93 -0.94
C HIS A 40 -4.29 8.31 -0.37
N THR A 41 -3.30 8.47 0.52
CA THR A 41 -3.02 9.76 1.16
C THR A 41 -1.53 10.04 1.25
N ALA A 42 -1.15 11.32 1.27
CA ALA A 42 0.24 11.71 1.51
C ALA A 42 0.76 11.25 2.88
N ALA A 43 -0.12 11.14 3.88
CA ALA A 43 0.24 10.63 5.20
C ALA A 43 0.61 9.13 5.14
N GLU A 44 -0.15 8.33 4.40
CA GLU A 44 0.13 6.91 4.16
C GLU A 44 1.42 6.71 3.36
N GLN A 45 1.65 7.51 2.31
CA GLN A 45 2.91 7.55 1.56
C GLN A 45 4.11 7.81 2.48
N ASN A 46 4.01 8.83 3.34
CA ASN A 46 5.07 9.19 4.27
C ASN A 46 5.31 8.09 5.32
N PHE A 47 4.23 7.46 5.80
CA PHE A 47 4.29 6.34 6.73
C PHE A 47 5.04 5.14 6.13
N ILE A 48 4.65 4.69 4.93
CA ILE A 48 5.28 3.54 4.26
C ILE A 48 6.76 3.82 3.95
N ARG A 49 7.09 5.02 3.45
CA ARG A 49 8.48 5.43 3.17
C ARG A 49 9.33 5.49 4.44
N GLY A 50 8.77 5.99 5.55
CA GLY A 50 9.49 6.24 6.78
C GLY A 50 9.65 5.03 7.70
N GLY A 51 8.72 4.07 7.66
CA GLY A 51 8.62 3.00 8.65
C GLY A 51 9.83 2.08 8.69
N TRP A 52 10.39 1.73 7.53
CA TRP A 52 11.34 0.62 7.43
C TRP A 52 12.79 1.03 7.23
N ARG A 53 13.08 2.34 7.09
CA ARG A 53 14.42 2.91 6.81
C ARG A 53 15.19 2.18 5.70
N SER A 54 14.45 1.57 4.78
CA SER A 54 15.03 0.89 3.62
C SER A 54 15.47 1.92 2.60
N HIS A 55 16.63 1.67 1.99
CA HIS A 55 17.13 2.44 0.85
C HIS A 55 16.84 1.72 -0.48
N ASP A 56 16.06 0.64 -0.45
CA ASP A 56 15.68 -0.15 -1.61
C ASP A 56 14.38 0.36 -2.26
N ASN A 57 14.36 0.32 -3.59
CA ASN A 57 13.13 0.44 -4.35
C ASN A 57 12.18 -0.71 -3.98
N THR A 58 10.91 -0.40 -3.75
CA THR A 58 9.95 -1.32 -3.12
C THR A 58 8.67 -1.44 -3.93
N TRP A 59 8.20 -2.65 -4.20
CA TRP A 59 6.93 -2.87 -4.88
C TRP A 59 5.73 -2.37 -4.08
N ILE A 60 4.78 -1.77 -4.80
CA ILE A 60 3.44 -1.40 -4.35
C ILE A 60 2.39 -1.99 -5.29
N GLY A 61 1.10 -1.92 -4.92
CA GLY A 61 0.04 -2.64 -5.63
C GLY A 61 -0.47 -2.00 -6.92
N LEU A 62 0.08 -0.86 -7.36
CA LEU A 62 -0.39 -0.16 -8.56
C LEU A 62 0.20 -0.83 -9.80
N ASN A 63 -0.64 -1.01 -10.83
CA ASN A 63 -0.27 -1.66 -12.08
C ASN A 63 -1.28 -1.35 -13.18
N ASP A 64 -0.87 -1.46 -14.44
CA ASP A 64 -1.72 -1.36 -15.64
C ASP A 64 -1.59 -2.58 -16.57
N ARG A 65 -1.11 -3.70 -16.01
CA ARG A 65 -0.90 -5.02 -16.66
C ARG A 65 -2.04 -5.59 -17.52
N THR A 66 -3.25 -5.08 -17.33
CA THR A 66 -4.44 -5.55 -18.08
C THR A 66 -4.72 -4.67 -19.29
N VAL A 67 -4.57 -3.36 -19.12
CA VAL A 67 -4.86 -2.34 -20.12
C VAL A 67 -3.85 -1.22 -19.89
N GLU A 68 -2.92 -1.05 -20.82
CA GLU A 68 -1.93 0.04 -20.82
C GLU A 68 -2.60 1.39 -20.50
N ASP A 69 -1.94 2.21 -19.67
CA ASP A 69 -2.41 3.51 -19.19
C ASP A 69 -3.64 3.45 -18.26
N ASP A 70 -4.22 2.27 -17.97
CA ASP A 70 -5.30 2.07 -16.99
C ASP A 70 -4.79 1.50 -15.67
N PHE A 71 -4.16 2.36 -14.87
CA PHE A 71 -3.60 1.98 -13.58
C PHE A 71 -4.68 1.64 -12.54
N GLN A 72 -4.53 0.47 -11.92
CA GLN A 72 -5.42 -0.07 -10.89
C GLN A 72 -4.62 -0.62 -9.71
N TRP A 73 -5.21 -0.58 -8.51
CA TRP A 73 -4.67 -1.27 -7.33
C TRP A 73 -5.05 -2.76 -7.34
N THR A 74 -4.17 -3.62 -6.83
CA THR A 74 -4.45 -5.06 -6.68
C THR A 74 -5.58 -5.36 -5.71
N ASP A 75 -5.78 -4.50 -4.70
CA ASP A 75 -6.83 -4.62 -3.69
C ASP A 75 -8.19 -4.03 -4.12
N LYS A 76 -8.28 -3.53 -5.36
CA LYS A 76 -9.51 -2.99 -5.97
C LYS A 76 -10.08 -1.74 -5.30
N THR A 77 -9.28 -1.06 -4.47
CA THR A 77 -9.64 0.26 -3.95
C THR A 77 -9.58 1.31 -5.04
N ASP A 78 -10.40 2.37 -4.90
CA ASP A 78 -10.45 3.44 -5.88
C ASP A 78 -9.14 4.23 -5.95
N LEU A 79 -8.74 4.59 -7.17
CA LEU A 79 -7.62 5.50 -7.40
C LEU A 79 -8.05 6.93 -7.07
N VAL A 80 -7.68 7.43 -5.88
CA VAL A 80 -8.29 8.64 -5.31
C VAL A 80 -7.97 9.94 -6.09
N ARG A 81 -6.87 10.06 -6.86
CA ARG A 81 -6.67 11.20 -7.79
C ARG A 81 -5.42 11.07 -8.67
N LYS A 82 -5.52 11.53 -9.92
CA LYS A 82 -4.45 11.74 -10.94
C LYS A 82 -3.17 12.48 -10.49
N GLN A 83 -3.12 13.07 -9.30
CA GLN A 83 -2.00 13.90 -8.83
C GLN A 83 -0.79 13.10 -8.33
N LEU A 84 -0.93 11.78 -8.16
CA LEU A 84 0.14 10.87 -7.73
C LEU A 84 0.94 10.29 -8.90
N LEU A 85 0.59 10.63 -10.13
CA LEU A 85 1.44 10.50 -11.32
C LEU A 85 2.57 11.54 -11.22
N LEU A 86 3.46 11.38 -10.23
CA LEU A 86 4.80 11.96 -10.21
C LEU A 86 5.77 11.11 -11.02
N THR A 87 5.24 10.23 -11.88
CA THR A 87 5.98 9.73 -13.03
C THR A 87 6.51 10.96 -13.75
N SER A 88 7.83 11.14 -13.71
CA SER A 88 8.57 11.33 -14.96
C SER A 88 7.78 10.56 -15.99
N ARG A 89 7.10 11.28 -16.91
CA ARG A 89 6.22 10.71 -17.94
C ARG A 89 6.72 9.32 -18.27
N PRO A 90 5.89 8.27 -18.39
CA PRO A 90 6.38 6.97 -18.85
C PRO A 90 7.07 7.23 -20.18
N ASP A 91 8.38 7.45 -20.13
CA ASP A 91 9.26 7.39 -21.24
C ASP A 91 9.24 5.90 -21.45
N ASN A 92 8.37 5.53 -22.38
CA ASN A 92 8.08 4.20 -22.87
C ASN A 92 9.37 3.63 -23.50
N PHE A 93 10.44 3.59 -22.69
CA PHE A 93 11.82 3.33 -23.07
C PHE A 93 11.92 1.90 -23.56
N PHE A 94 11.00 1.06 -23.07
CA PHE A 94 10.80 -0.33 -23.46
C PHE A 94 9.44 -0.60 -24.11
N ALA A 95 8.86 0.34 -24.86
CA ALA A 95 7.77 0.07 -25.82
C ALA A 95 6.66 -0.89 -25.33
N GLY A 96 6.07 -0.63 -24.15
CA GLY A 96 4.91 -1.35 -23.60
C GLY A 96 5.24 -2.65 -22.84
N GLY A 97 6.09 -2.57 -21.81
CA GLY A 97 6.39 -3.71 -20.94
C GLY A 97 6.74 -3.36 -19.49
N GLU A 98 6.38 -2.15 -19.05
CA GLU A 98 6.69 -1.62 -17.71
C GLU A 98 5.43 -1.52 -16.84
N ASP A 99 4.70 -2.60 -16.65
CA ASP A 99 3.32 -2.50 -16.17
C ASP A 99 3.16 -2.45 -14.63
N CYS A 100 4.27 -2.46 -13.88
CA CYS A 100 4.30 -2.66 -12.43
C CYS A 100 4.97 -1.50 -11.70
N VAL A 101 4.32 -1.01 -10.64
CA VAL A 101 4.76 0.23 -9.99
C VAL A 101 5.62 -0.04 -8.77
N VAL A 102 6.75 0.66 -8.73
CA VAL A 102 7.72 0.66 -7.64
C VAL A 102 7.77 2.04 -6.96
N MET A 103 7.94 2.03 -5.64
CA MET A 103 8.29 3.22 -4.87
C MET A 103 9.83 3.38 -4.83
N ILE A 104 10.34 4.48 -5.37
CA ILE A 104 11.78 4.78 -5.50
C ILE A 104 12.32 5.43 -4.22
N ALA A 105 13.22 4.73 -3.53
CA ALA A 105 13.70 5.16 -2.20
C ALA A 105 14.49 6.47 -2.25
N HIS A 106 15.42 6.60 -3.19
CA HIS A 106 16.29 7.78 -3.33
C HIS A 106 15.58 9.01 -3.91
N GLU A 107 14.34 8.87 -4.37
CA GLU A 107 13.50 9.97 -4.85
C GLU A 107 12.35 10.31 -3.89
N ASN A 108 12.59 10.17 -2.58
CA ASN A 108 11.59 10.43 -1.54
C ASN A 108 10.29 9.62 -1.72
N GLY A 109 10.39 8.42 -2.27
CA GLY A 109 9.26 7.51 -2.45
C GLY A 109 8.34 7.89 -3.61
N LYS A 110 8.83 8.64 -4.60
CA LYS A 110 8.10 8.78 -5.88
C LYS A 110 7.88 7.42 -6.54
N TRP A 111 6.86 7.34 -7.37
CA TRP A 111 6.49 6.11 -8.04
C TRP A 111 7.03 6.10 -9.46
N ASN A 112 7.48 4.93 -9.92
CA ASN A 112 7.86 4.66 -11.29
C ASN A 112 7.24 3.33 -11.71
N ASP A 113 6.82 3.23 -12.96
CA ASP A 113 6.46 2.00 -13.62
C ASP A 113 7.73 1.34 -14.18
N VAL A 114 7.87 0.02 -14.00
CA VAL A 114 9.07 -0.76 -14.41
C VAL A 114 8.64 -2.20 -14.76
N PRO A 115 9.49 -3.01 -15.42
CA PRO A 115 9.15 -4.39 -15.76
C PRO A 115 8.82 -5.22 -14.51
N CYS A 116 7.68 -5.91 -14.54
CA CYS A 116 7.16 -6.71 -13.42
C CYS A 116 8.11 -7.86 -12.98
N ASN A 117 9.03 -8.27 -13.86
CA ASN A 117 9.97 -9.36 -13.60
C ASN A 117 11.18 -8.95 -12.74
N TYR A 118 11.30 -7.68 -12.33
CA TYR A 118 12.32 -7.25 -11.39
C TYR A 118 12.12 -7.90 -10.02
N ASN A 119 13.22 -8.26 -9.37
CA ASN A 119 13.21 -8.87 -8.04
C ASN A 119 13.49 -7.80 -6.98
N LEU A 120 12.42 -7.31 -6.35
CA LEU A 120 12.48 -6.20 -5.39
C LEU A 120 11.83 -6.58 -4.05
N PRO A 121 12.23 -5.92 -2.95
CA PRO A 121 11.46 -5.89 -1.72
C PRO A 121 10.04 -5.34 -1.95
N TYR A 122 9.14 -5.60 -1.03
CA TYR A 122 7.73 -5.22 -1.19
C TYR A 122 7.05 -4.94 0.15
N VAL A 123 5.94 -4.21 0.08
CA VAL A 123 5.11 -3.89 1.23
C VAL A 123 3.70 -4.44 1.04
N CYS A 124 3.25 -5.25 2.00
CA CYS A 124 1.87 -5.72 2.05
C CYS A 124 1.03 -4.79 2.93
N LYS A 125 -0.25 -4.61 2.56
CA LYS A 125 -1.29 -3.93 3.33
C LYS A 125 -2.47 -4.88 3.53
N LYS A 126 -3.08 -4.84 4.71
CA LYS A 126 -4.38 -5.45 4.96
C LYS A 126 -5.22 -4.59 5.89
N GLY A 127 -6.55 -4.62 5.74
CA GLY A 127 -7.44 -4.01 6.70
C GLY A 127 -7.34 -4.69 8.07
N THR A 128 -7.56 -3.95 9.15
CA THR A 128 -7.63 -4.53 10.51
C THR A 128 -8.92 -5.32 10.75
N GLY A 129 -9.81 -5.42 9.77
CA GLY A 129 -11.17 -5.99 9.93
C GLY A 129 -12.12 -5.06 10.68
N GLU A 130 -11.63 -3.90 11.12
CA GLU A 130 -12.44 -2.83 11.70
C GLU A 130 -12.93 -1.96 10.55
N SER A 131 -14.13 -2.25 10.04
CA SER A 131 -14.75 -1.33 9.08
C SER A 131 -14.89 0.06 9.74
N PRO A 132 -14.73 1.17 9.00
CA PRO A 132 -14.93 2.52 9.56
C PRO A 132 -16.30 2.66 10.27
N GLY A 133 -17.31 1.95 9.78
CA GLY A 133 -18.63 1.83 10.42
C GLY A 133 -18.56 1.16 11.80
N LEU A 134 -17.88 0.01 11.92
CA LEU A 134 -17.70 -0.68 13.20
C LEU A 134 -16.90 0.16 14.21
N GLN A 135 -15.93 0.96 13.75
CA GLN A 135 -15.17 1.86 14.64
C GLN A 135 -16.05 2.98 15.18
N TYR A 136 -16.92 3.56 14.33
CA TYR A 136 -17.87 4.57 14.76
C TYR A 136 -18.89 4.00 15.75
N GLU A 137 -19.44 2.82 15.47
CA GLU A 137 -20.36 2.11 16.39
C GLU A 137 -19.69 1.76 17.72
N ALA A 138 -18.45 1.24 17.69
CA ALA A 138 -17.70 0.94 18.90
C ALA A 138 -17.32 2.20 19.69
N ALA A 139 -17.03 3.32 19.01
CA ALA A 139 -16.78 4.60 19.65
C ALA A 139 -18.05 5.18 20.29
N LEU A 140 -19.20 5.09 19.61
CA LEU A 140 -20.51 5.46 20.15
C LEU A 140 -20.87 4.65 21.39
N SER A 141 -20.76 3.31 21.32
CA SER A 141 -21.04 2.42 22.45
C SER A 141 -20.18 2.77 23.68
N ARG A 142 -18.88 3.06 23.49
CA ARG A 142 -17.99 3.48 24.58
C ARG A 142 -18.33 4.87 25.13
N MET A 143 -18.82 5.77 24.29
CA MET A 143 -19.29 7.09 24.74
C MET A 143 -20.59 6.97 25.56
N GLU A 144 -21.52 6.11 25.15
CA GLU A 144 -22.75 5.83 25.88
C GLU A 144 -22.48 5.17 27.24
N GLU A 145 -21.61 4.16 27.31
CA GLU A 145 -21.19 3.55 28.57
C GLU A 145 -20.58 4.56 29.55
N LYS A 146 -19.74 5.48 29.04
CA LYS A 146 -19.20 6.56 29.86
C LYS A 146 -20.30 7.50 30.34
N PHE A 147 -21.24 7.86 29.47
CA PHE A 147 -22.35 8.75 29.81
C PHE A 147 -23.29 8.14 30.86
N ILE A 148 -23.50 6.82 30.82
CA ILE A 148 -24.24 6.08 31.86
C ILE A 148 -23.49 6.13 33.19
N LYS A 149 -22.17 5.85 33.19
CA LYS A 149 -21.34 5.94 34.41
C LYS A 149 -21.24 7.34 35.02
N PHE A 150 -21.45 8.40 34.24
CA PHE A 150 -21.50 9.77 34.75
C PHE A 150 -22.85 10.15 35.39
N LYS A 151 -23.89 9.33 35.19
CA LYS A 151 -25.24 9.53 35.76
C LYS A 151 -25.50 8.70 37.03
N GLU A 152 -24.58 7.82 37.40
CA GLU A 152 -24.55 7.07 38.67
C GLU A 152 -23.65 7.79 39.69
#